data_AF-A0A534K2H8-F1
#
_entry.id   AF-A0A534K2H8-F1
#
_cell.length_a   1.000
_cell.length_b   1.000
_cell.length_c   1.000
_cell.angle_alpha   90.00
_cell.angle_beta   90.00
_cell.angle_gamma   90.00
#
_symmetry.space_group_name_H-M   'P 1'
#
loop_
_entity.id
_entity.type
_entity.pdbx_description
1 polymer ?
#
loop_
_entity_poly.entity_id
_entity_poly.type
_entity_poly.pdbx_seq_one_letter_code
_entity_poly.pdbx_strand_id
1 'polypeptide(L)'
;ARGDNSKQGAGVYVLLRDARSGQKLELNWYPSGSPYAVDYNPGEGLDHVAFRVEDLSGFLRKLAARGIERVPIDPSLAEPAGARGTSSWFHVEYIKDPDGNWIELFERSDPIGPTPPNAY
;
A
#
# COMPACT_ATOMS: atom_id res chain seq x y z
N ALA A 1 -15.16 0.53 -7.08
CA ALA A 1 -16.63 0.39 -6.96
C ALA A 1 -17.03 0.67 -5.52
N ARG A 2 -18.19 1.27 -5.25
CA ARG A 2 -18.69 1.51 -3.90
C ARG A 2 -19.86 0.57 -3.61
N GLY A 3 -19.92 0.00 -2.41
CA GLY A 3 -21.07 -0.76 -1.93
C GLY A 3 -21.43 -0.40 -0.50
N ASP A 4 -22.61 -0.86 -0.08
CA ASP A 4 -23.19 -0.60 1.23
C ASP A 4 -23.81 -1.89 1.78
N ASN A 5 -23.19 -2.43 2.83
CA ASN A 5 -23.62 -3.63 3.55
C ASN A 5 -24.16 -3.30 4.95
N SER A 6 -24.55 -2.04 5.21
CA SER A 6 -25.05 -1.59 6.51
C SER A 6 -26.29 -2.38 6.98
N LYS A 7 -27.16 -2.79 6.05
CA LYS A 7 -28.34 -3.61 6.35
C LYS A 7 -28.02 -5.01 6.87
N GLN A 8 -26.79 -5.49 6.64
CA GLN A 8 -26.30 -6.79 7.14
C GLN A 8 -25.46 -6.64 8.43
N GLY A 9 -25.47 -5.46 9.06
CA GLY A 9 -24.66 -5.16 10.25
C GLY A 9 -23.21 -4.78 9.95
N ALA A 10 -22.81 -4.75 8.68
CA ALA A 10 -21.51 -4.28 8.22
C ALA A 10 -21.55 -2.76 7.92
N GLY A 11 -20.76 -2.30 6.96
CA GLY A 11 -20.60 -0.88 6.68
C GLY A 11 -20.56 -0.55 5.18
N VAL A 12 -20.02 0.63 4.87
CA VAL A 12 -19.77 1.06 3.49
C VAL A 12 -18.38 0.60 3.09
N TYR A 13 -18.23 0.14 1.84
CA TYR A 13 -16.93 -0.25 1.33
C TYR A 13 -16.62 0.38 -0.03
N VAL A 14 -15.33 0.51 -0.32
CA VAL A 14 -14.80 0.90 -1.63
C VAL A 14 -13.77 -0.11 -2.10
N LEU A 15 -13.97 -0.63 -3.30
CA LEU A 15 -13.00 -1.46 -4.01
C LEU A 15 -12.12 -0.58 -4.91
N LEU A 16 -10.85 -0.49 -4.55
CA LEU A 16 -9.77 0.02 -5.40
C LEU A 16 -9.27 -1.14 -6.25
N ARG A 17 -9.31 -1.01 -7.58
CA ARG A 17 -8.92 -2.07 -8.50
C ARG A 17 -7.69 -1.63 -9.27
N ASP A 18 -6.64 -2.43 -9.23
CA ASP A 18 -5.52 -2.25 -10.14
C ASP A 18 -5.96 -2.59 -11.57
N ALA A 19 -5.73 -1.67 -12.50
CA ALA A 19 -6.21 -1.81 -13.87
C ALA A 19 -5.47 -2.91 -14.64
N ARG A 20 -4.22 -3.21 -14.26
CA ARG A 20 -3.36 -4.18 -14.95
C ARG A 20 -3.62 -5.61 -14.46
N SER A 21 -3.51 -5.85 -13.16
CA SER A 21 -3.68 -7.18 -12.55
C SER A 21 -5.13 -7.53 -12.25
N GLY A 22 -6.01 -6.54 -12.12
CA GLY A 22 -7.37 -6.74 -11.66
C GLY A 22 -7.50 -7.06 -10.17
N GLN A 23 -6.39 -7.13 -9.41
CA GLN A 23 -6.41 -7.26 -7.95
C GLN A 23 -7.17 -6.09 -7.33
N LYS A 24 -7.80 -6.35 -6.18
CA LYS A 24 -8.65 -5.39 -5.50
C LYS A 24 -8.19 -5.22 -4.06
N LEU A 25 -8.10 -3.98 -3.62
CA LEU A 25 -8.02 -3.60 -2.22
C LEU A 25 -9.39 -3.06 -1.80
N GLU A 26 -9.99 -3.67 -0.78
CA GLU A 26 -11.26 -3.23 -0.21
C GLU A 26 -11.01 -2.39 1.04
N LEU A 27 -11.49 -1.14 1.02
CA LEU A 27 -11.50 -0.27 2.17
C LEU A 27 -12.89 -0.30 2.79
N ASN A 28 -12.99 -0.64 4.07
CA ASN A 28 -14.24 -0.75 4.82
C ASN A 28 -14.35 0.38 5.85
N TRP A 29 -15.54 0.97 5.94
CA TRP A 29 -15.92 1.90 7.01
C TRP A 29 -17.16 1.38 7.72
N TYR A 30 -17.08 1.17 9.03
CA TYR A 30 -18.18 0.66 9.83
C TYR A 30 -18.82 1.79 10.67
N PRO A 31 -20.15 1.97 10.61
CA PRO A 31 -20.83 2.98 11.42
C PRO A 31 -20.88 2.59 12.89
N SER A 32 -21.04 3.58 13.78
CA SER A 32 -21.26 3.37 15.21
C SER A 32 -22.40 2.37 15.46
N GLY A 33 -22.16 1.39 16.34
CA GLY A 33 -23.10 0.31 16.64
C GLY A 33 -22.97 -0.93 15.75
N SER A 34 -22.16 -0.90 14.69
CA SER A 34 -21.74 -2.12 14.00
C SER A 34 -20.84 -2.96 14.93
N PRO A 35 -20.99 -4.31 14.96
CA PRO A 35 -20.08 -5.18 15.70
C PRO A 35 -18.64 -5.15 15.17
N TYR A 36 -18.42 -4.58 13.98
CA TYR A 36 -17.11 -4.42 13.35
C TYR A 36 -16.52 -3.01 13.54
N ALA A 37 -17.28 -2.07 14.11
CA ALA A 37 -16.79 -0.74 14.48
C ALA A 37 -16.00 -0.81 15.79
N VAL A 38 -14.93 -1.61 15.79
CA VAL A 38 -13.97 -1.70 16.89
C VAL A 38 -12.93 -0.60 16.76
N ASP A 39 -12.28 -0.26 17.87
CA ASP A 39 -11.16 0.68 17.85
C ASP A 39 -10.06 0.15 16.93
N TYR A 40 -9.67 0.96 15.95
CA TYR A 40 -8.58 0.65 15.05
C TYR A 40 -7.29 1.25 15.60
N ASN A 41 -6.30 0.40 15.91
CA ASN A 41 -4.96 0.82 16.27
C ASN A 41 -4.02 0.53 15.09
N PRO A 42 -3.36 1.55 14.50
CA PRO A 42 -2.41 1.33 13.42
C PRO A 42 -1.32 0.31 13.78
N GLY A 43 -1.16 -0.71 12.93
CA GLY A 43 -0.22 -1.82 13.14
C GLY A 43 -0.81 -3.05 13.82
N GLU A 44 -2.05 -3.00 14.31
CA GLU A 44 -2.79 -4.19 14.75
C GLU A 44 -3.49 -4.86 13.56
N GLY A 45 -3.24 -6.14 13.32
CA GLY A 45 -3.95 -6.98 12.33
C GLY A 45 -3.35 -7.03 10.91
N LEU A 46 -2.71 -5.95 10.43
CA LEU A 46 -1.98 -5.91 9.16
C LEU A 46 -0.65 -5.15 9.36
N ASP A 47 0.48 -5.80 9.05
CA ASP A 47 1.80 -5.19 9.16
C ASP A 47 1.97 -4.05 8.13
N HIS A 48 1.85 -4.37 6.84
CA HIS A 48 1.84 -3.39 5.75
C HIS A 48 1.22 -3.96 4.47
N VAL A 49 0.95 -3.07 3.51
CA VAL A 49 0.63 -3.42 2.12
C VAL A 49 1.69 -2.85 1.18
N ALA A 50 2.20 -3.66 0.26
CA ALA A 50 3.27 -3.27 -0.65
C ALA A 50 2.77 -3.02 -2.08
N PHE A 51 3.18 -1.89 -2.66
CA PHE A 51 2.94 -1.56 -4.06
C PHE A 51 4.27 -1.42 -4.80
N ARG A 52 4.39 -2.18 -5.88
CA ARG A 52 5.49 -2.01 -6.82
C ARG A 52 5.25 -0.80 -7.71
N VAL A 53 6.28 0.04 -7.88
CA VAL A 53 6.26 1.21 -8.77
C VAL A 53 7.42 1.14 -9.77
N GLU A 54 7.28 1.80 -10.92
CA GLU A 54 8.30 1.80 -11.99
C GLU A 54 9.41 2.85 -11.75
N ASP A 55 9.09 3.96 -11.07
CA ASP A 55 10.03 5.04 -10.70
C ASP A 55 9.66 5.52 -9.28
N LEU A 56 10.30 4.94 -8.27
CA LEU A 56 10.00 5.21 -6.87
C LEU A 56 10.32 6.66 -6.51
N SER A 57 11.47 7.17 -6.98
CA SER A 57 11.88 8.55 -6.74
C SER A 57 10.88 9.55 -7.33
N GLY A 58 10.43 9.34 -8.56
CA GLY A 58 9.41 10.17 -9.19
C GLY A 58 8.04 10.04 -8.54
N PHE A 59 7.67 8.84 -8.11
CA PHE A 59 6.42 8.61 -7.41
C PHE A 59 6.38 9.34 -6.05
N LEU A 60 7.45 9.26 -5.26
CA LEU A 60 7.59 9.97 -3.99
C LEU A 60 7.51 11.50 -4.17
N ARG A 61 8.12 12.06 -5.22
CA ARG A 61 7.97 13.50 -5.53
C ARG A 61 6.50 13.87 -5.81
N LYS A 62 5.76 13.02 -6.53
CA LYS A 62 4.32 13.23 -6.80
C LYS A 62 3.48 13.13 -5.52
N LEU A 63 3.85 12.24 -4.61
CA LEU A 63 3.20 12.11 -3.30
C LEU A 63 3.48 13.32 -2.39
N ALA A 64 4.74 13.75 -2.31
CA ALA A 64 5.14 14.92 -1.53
C ALA A 64 4.44 16.20 -2.02
N ALA A 65 4.28 16.37 -3.34
CA ALA A 65 3.52 17.47 -3.92
C ALA A 65 2.01 17.47 -3.54
N ARG A 66 1.50 16.35 -3.01
CA ARG A 66 0.15 16.19 -2.48
C ARG A 66 0.10 16.19 -0.95
N GLY A 67 1.20 16.52 -0.28
CA GLY A 67 1.31 16.55 1.18
C GLY A 67 1.49 15.17 1.84
N ILE A 68 1.82 14.13 1.08
CA ILE A 68 2.11 12.79 1.61
C ILE A 68 3.62 12.64 1.72
N GLU A 69 4.11 12.56 2.95
CA GLU A 69 5.54 12.45 3.25
C GLU A 69 5.96 10.99 3.49
N ARG A 70 7.25 10.74 3.27
CA ARG A 70 7.88 9.45 3.60
C ARG A 70 8.01 9.29 5.11
N VAL A 71 7.91 8.05 5.58
CA VAL A 71 8.25 7.70 6.96
C VAL A 71 9.77 7.60 7.07
N PRO A 72 10.42 8.32 8.00
CA PRO A 72 11.83 8.15 8.26
C PRO A 72 12.09 6.76 8.87
N ILE A 73 12.96 5.99 8.24
CA ILE A 73 13.45 4.69 8.74
C ILE A 73 14.88 4.87 9.22
N ASP A 74 15.23 4.17 10.30
CA ASP A 74 16.62 4.10 10.75
C ASP A 74 17.48 3.55 9.60
N PRO A 75 18.55 4.23 9.17
CA PRO A 75 19.40 3.77 8.08
C PRO A 75 19.98 2.37 8.29
N SER A 76 20.11 1.90 9.54
CA SER A 76 20.55 0.54 9.86
C SER A 76 19.49 -0.54 9.60
N LEU A 77 18.23 -0.14 9.47
CA LEU A 77 17.09 -1.00 9.14
C LEU A 77 16.66 -0.88 7.67
N ALA A 78 17.26 0.04 6.92
CA ALA A 78 16.98 0.20 5.51
C ALA A 78 17.50 -1.02 4.72
N GLU A 79 16.66 -1.57 3.84
CA GLU A 79 17.05 -2.65 2.95
C GLU A 79 18.25 -2.22 2.09
N PRO A 80 19.30 -3.05 1.97
CA PRO A 80 20.47 -2.71 1.19
C PRO A 80 20.10 -2.61 -0.28
N ALA A 81 20.22 -1.41 -0.85
CA ALA A 81 20.17 -1.24 -2.29
C ALA A 81 21.36 -2.00 -2.89
N GLY A 82 21.10 -3.09 -3.61
CA GLY A 82 22.10 -3.71 -4.48
C GLY A 82 22.70 -2.70 -5.47
N ALA A 83 23.63 -3.13 -6.32
CA ALA A 83 24.04 -2.26 -7.43
C ALA A 83 22.85 -2.07 -8.40
N ARG A 84 22.43 -0.82 -8.65
CA ARG A 84 21.34 -0.55 -9.59
C ARG A 84 21.64 -1.18 -10.96
N GLY A 85 20.68 -1.89 -11.52
CA GLY A 85 20.85 -2.64 -12.78
C GLY A 85 21.24 -4.10 -12.63
N THR A 86 21.42 -4.62 -11.40
CA THR A 86 21.48 -6.07 -11.16
C THR A 86 20.08 -6.64 -10.87
N SER A 87 19.90 -7.94 -11.06
CA SER A 87 18.65 -8.64 -10.71
C SER A 87 18.33 -8.62 -9.21
N SER A 88 19.33 -8.36 -8.37
CA SER A 88 19.20 -8.24 -6.92
C SER A 88 18.91 -6.81 -6.43
N TRP A 89 18.87 -5.82 -7.33
CA TRP A 89 18.55 -4.46 -6.92
C TRP A 89 17.08 -4.33 -6.52
N PHE A 90 16.89 -3.74 -5.35
CA PHE A 90 15.62 -3.51 -4.69
C PHE A 90 15.73 -2.18 -3.93
N HIS A 91 14.79 -1.27 -4.12
CA HIS A 91 14.70 -0.02 -3.37
C HIS A 91 13.30 0.09 -2.78
N VAL A 92 13.24 0.24 -1.46
CA VAL A 92 12.00 0.35 -0.69
C VAL A 92 11.94 1.65 0.07
N GLU A 93 10.75 2.25 0.12
CA GLU A 93 10.44 3.42 0.93
C GLU A 93 9.03 3.27 1.49
N TYR A 94 8.75 3.89 2.64
CA TYR A 94 7.47 3.75 3.33
C TYR A 94 6.74 5.08 3.41
N ILE A 95 5.41 5.03 3.33
CA ILE A 95 4.50 6.14 3.61
C ILE A 95 3.41 5.66 4.59
N LYS A 96 2.62 6.61 5.10
CA LYS A 96 1.37 6.31 5.79
C LYS A 96 0.17 6.88 5.04
N ASP A 97 -0.94 6.17 5.08
CA ASP A 97 -2.23 6.72 4.68
C ASP A 97 -2.83 7.59 5.80
N PRO A 98 -3.98 8.27 5.56
CA PRO A 98 -4.60 9.12 6.57
C PRO A 98 -5.05 8.41 7.86
N ASP A 99 -5.30 7.10 7.80
CA ASP A 99 -5.68 6.28 8.96
C ASP A 99 -4.45 5.73 9.71
N GLY A 100 -3.25 5.93 9.15
CA GLY A 100 -1.98 5.54 9.76
C GLY A 100 -1.46 4.17 9.31
N ASN A 101 -2.10 3.51 8.34
CA ASN A 101 -1.63 2.24 7.77
C ASN A 101 -0.26 2.44 7.12
N TRP A 102 0.63 1.47 7.32
CA TRP A 102 1.92 1.44 6.63
C TRP A 102 1.76 0.95 5.20
N ILE A 103 2.25 1.76 4.26
CA ILE A 103 2.30 1.41 2.85
C ILE A 103 3.76 1.35 2.42
N GLU A 104 4.17 0.18 1.95
CA GLU A 104 5.46 -0.05 1.33
C GLU A 104 5.39 0.29 -0.16
N LEU A 105 6.36 1.07 -0.63
CA LEU A 105 6.55 1.37 -2.04
C LEU A 105 7.92 0.83 -2.46
N PHE A 106 7.96 -0.01 -3.49
CA PHE A 106 9.23 -0.60 -3.92
C PHE A 106 9.45 -0.58 -5.43
N GLU A 107 10.71 -0.49 -5.83
CA GLU A 107 11.20 -0.58 -7.21
C GLU A 107 12.19 -1.75 -7.32
N ARG A 108 12.21 -2.41 -8.48
CA ARG A 108 13.14 -3.50 -8.82
C ARG A 108 13.68 -3.28 -10.23
N SER A 109 14.82 -3.91 -10.55
CA SER A 109 15.46 -3.78 -11.86
C SER A 109 14.66 -4.41 -12.99
N ASP A 110 13.92 -5.49 -12.72
CA ASP A 110 13.04 -6.07 -13.72
C ASP A 110 11.87 -5.12 -14.01
N PRO A 111 11.34 -5.08 -15.25
CA PRO A 111 10.16 -4.28 -15.55
C PRO A 111 8.92 -4.88 -14.88
N ILE A 112 7.93 -4.05 -14.56
CA ILE A 112 6.59 -4.54 -14.24
C ILE A 112 6.01 -5.11 -15.54
N GLY A 113 6.02 -6.44 -15.67
CA GLY A 113 5.52 -7.13 -16.85
C GLY A 113 4.05 -6.85 -17.16
N PRO A 114 3.57 -7.19 -18.37
CA PRO A 114 2.16 -7.05 -18.74
C PRO A 114 1.27 -8.03 -17.95
N THR A 115 1.85 -9.13 -17.49
CA THR A 115 1.19 -10.15 -16.68
C THR A 115 1.57 -9.92 -15.22
N PRO A 116 0.63 -10.02 -14.27
CA PRO A 116 0.97 -10.08 -12.84
C PRO A 116 2.04 -11.15 -12.63
N PRO A 117 3.10 -10.90 -11.85
CA PRO A 117 4.00 -11.98 -11.47
C PRO A 117 3.15 -13.10 -10.85
N ASN A 118 3.53 -14.36 -11.10
CA ASN A 118 2.98 -15.46 -10.32
C ASN A 118 3.10 -15.07 -8.84
N ALA A 119 2.01 -15.22 -8.09
CA ALA A 119 2.04 -14.96 -6.65
C ALA A 119 3.23 -15.71 -6.05
N TYR A 120 4.00 -15.01 -5.21
CA TYR A 120 5.15 -15.58 -4.51
C TYR A 120 4.77 -16.86 -3.76
#